data_AF-A0A4Y9F1H8-F1
#
_entry.id   AF-A0A4Y9F1H8-F1
#
_cell.length_a   1.000
_cell.length_b   1.000
_cell.length_c   1.000
_cell.angle_alpha   90.00
_cell.angle_beta   90.00
_cell.angle_gamma   90.00
#
_symmetry.space_group_name_H-M   'P 1'
#
loop_
_entity.id
_entity.type
_entity.pdbx_description
1 polymer ?
#
loop_
_entity_poly.entity_id
_entity_poly.type
_entity_poly.pdbx_seq_one_letter_code
_entity_poly.pdbx_strand_id
1 'polypeptide(L)'
;MDKYVPNYGDLDNFRYERLIRTKSRAYQIACWQGYLGTHEFFLGRNFRGWAILLFTTLSFLAFFVDFLLGFTLLACVCFINIASIRGIASTDPNGEMYGSECGPIFYSIHMISRFSLLWDTNFWEGKKPTDS
;
A
#
# COMPACT_ATOMS: atom_id res chain seq x y z
N MET A 1 2.33 24.42 8.29
CA MET A 1 3.01 23.11 8.25
C MET A 1 1.95 22.12 7.85
N ASP A 2 1.93 21.85 6.55
CA ASP A 2 0.77 21.34 5.85
C ASP A 2 0.60 19.85 6.09
N LYS A 3 -0.66 19.40 6.17
CA LYS A 3 -1.00 17.97 6.25
C LYS A 3 -0.40 17.28 5.02
N TYR A 4 0.53 16.35 5.20
CA TYR A 4 1.13 15.62 4.08
C TYR A 4 0.04 14.80 3.35
N VAL A 5 -0.05 14.99 2.03
CA VAL A 5 -0.93 14.27 1.11
C VAL A 5 -0.03 13.62 0.05
N PRO A 6 -0.12 12.29 -0.19
CA PRO A 6 0.67 11.63 -1.23
C PRO A 6 0.45 12.26 -2.61
N ASN A 7 1.51 12.50 -3.39
CA ASN A 7 1.44 13.10 -4.74
C ASN A 7 2.26 12.27 -5.78
N TYR A 8 2.08 12.50 -7.09
CA TYR A 8 2.68 11.70 -8.19
C TYR A 8 4.17 11.80 -8.16
N GLY A 9 4.66 13.01 -7.90
CA GLY A 9 6.10 13.29 -7.91
C GLY A 9 6.84 12.43 -6.90
N ASP A 10 6.17 11.95 -5.86
CA ASP A 10 6.77 11.05 -4.89
C ASP A 10 7.11 9.70 -5.55
N LEU A 11 6.25 9.14 -6.42
CA LEU A 11 6.44 7.84 -7.11
C LEU A 11 7.72 7.77 -7.95
N ASP A 12 8.06 8.85 -8.65
CA ASP A 12 9.26 8.87 -9.50
C ASP A 12 10.54 8.78 -8.64
N ASN A 13 10.52 9.37 -7.43
CA ASN A 13 11.63 9.26 -6.48
C ASN A 13 11.76 7.83 -5.93
N PHE A 14 10.65 7.11 -5.72
CA PHE A 14 10.67 5.72 -5.21
C PHE A 14 11.34 4.72 -6.15
N ARG A 15 11.40 5.02 -7.45
CA ARG A 15 11.88 4.08 -8.47
C ARG A 15 13.40 4.00 -8.54
N TYR A 16 14.09 5.06 -8.13
CA TYR A 16 15.54 5.22 -8.30
C TYR A 16 16.31 5.32 -6.98
N GLU A 17 15.61 5.56 -5.86
CA GLU A 17 16.24 5.67 -4.54
C GLU A 17 16.16 4.37 -3.73
N ARG A 18 17.17 4.14 -2.88
CA ARG A 18 17.12 3.06 -1.89
C ARG A 18 16.02 3.37 -0.87
N LEU A 19 15.01 2.50 -0.82
CA LEU A 19 13.85 2.72 0.03
C LEU A 19 14.07 2.24 1.46
N ILE A 20 14.38 3.21 2.33
CA ILE A 20 14.28 3.08 3.78
C ILE A 20 12.82 2.82 4.14
N ARG A 21 12.58 1.81 4.98
CA ARG A 21 11.24 1.40 5.42
C ARG A 21 10.70 2.33 6.50
N THR A 22 10.08 3.43 6.08
CA THR A 22 9.40 4.36 6.99
C THR A 22 7.88 4.16 6.96
N LYS A 23 7.20 4.58 8.03
CA LYS A 23 5.73 4.49 8.10
C LYS A 23 5.02 5.39 7.09
N SER A 24 5.57 6.58 6.84
CA SER A 24 5.07 7.48 5.79
C SER A 24 5.12 6.81 4.41
N ARG A 25 6.23 6.12 4.11
CA ARG A 25 6.40 5.37 2.86
C ARG A 25 5.48 4.16 2.78
N ALA A 26 5.34 3.39 3.86
CA ALA A 26 4.40 2.27 3.91
C ALA A 26 2.95 2.74 3.68
N TYR A 27 2.58 3.88 4.25
CA TYR A 27 1.28 4.53 4.04
C TYR A 27 1.08 4.96 2.58
N GLN A 28 2.06 5.63 1.98
CA GLN A 28 2.01 6.02 0.56
C GLN A 28 1.85 4.79 -0.33
N ILE A 29 2.66 3.75 -0.11
CA ILE A 29 2.60 2.48 -0.85
C ILE A 29 1.25 1.78 -0.66
N ALA A 30 0.65 1.84 0.54
CA ALA A 30 -0.68 1.28 0.78
C ALA A 30 -1.77 2.05 0.00
N CYS A 31 -1.71 3.38 -0.01
CA CYS A 31 -2.62 4.20 -0.82
C CYS A 31 -2.46 3.93 -2.33
N TRP A 32 -1.23 3.65 -2.77
CA TRP A 32 -0.94 3.42 -4.19
C TRP A 32 -1.28 2.02 -4.66
N GLN A 33 -0.74 1.01 -3.99
CA GLN A 33 -0.71 -0.38 -4.45
C GLN A 33 -1.15 -1.33 -3.35
N GLY A 34 -1.94 -0.87 -2.39
CA GLY A 34 -2.36 -1.70 -1.26
C GLY A 34 -3.10 -2.97 -1.68
N TYR A 35 -3.86 -2.92 -2.78
CA TYR A 35 -4.55 -4.05 -3.38
C TYR A 35 -3.61 -5.12 -3.96
N LEU A 36 -2.34 -4.81 -4.20
CA LEU A 36 -1.30 -5.78 -4.59
C LEU A 36 -0.55 -6.34 -3.37
N GLY A 37 -0.87 -5.88 -2.16
CA GLY A 37 -0.13 -6.24 -0.95
C GLY A 37 1.26 -5.61 -0.88
N THR A 38 1.60 -4.65 -1.77
CA THR A 38 2.96 -4.06 -1.85
C THR A 38 3.43 -3.48 -0.51
N HIS A 39 2.53 -2.84 0.24
CA HIS A 39 2.85 -2.30 1.56
C HIS A 39 3.23 -3.40 2.58
N GLU A 40 2.62 -4.58 2.52
CA GLU A 40 3.00 -5.70 3.39
C GLU A 40 4.37 -6.26 3.01
N PHE A 41 4.69 -6.33 1.71
CA PHE A 41 6.03 -6.70 1.23
C PHE A 41 7.09 -5.65 1.64
N PHE A 42 6.75 -4.37 1.56
CA PHE A 42 7.58 -3.27 2.04
C PHE A 42 7.88 -3.39 3.53
N LEU A 43 6.89 -3.81 4.33
CA LEU A 43 7.03 -4.07 5.77
C LEU A 43 7.70 -5.42 6.09
N GLY A 44 8.11 -6.20 5.09
CA GLY A 44 8.70 -7.53 5.26
C GLY A 44 7.72 -8.64 5.64
N ARG A 45 6.41 -8.36 5.65
CA ARG A 45 5.33 -9.31 5.97
C ARG A 45 4.93 -10.10 4.72
N ASN A 46 5.87 -10.87 4.18
CA ASN A 46 5.73 -11.58 2.91
C ASN A 46 4.46 -12.44 2.83
N PHE A 47 4.13 -13.16 3.90
CA PHE A 47 2.94 -14.02 3.91
C PHE A 47 1.64 -13.22 3.70
N ARG A 48 1.49 -12.07 4.39
CA ARG A 48 0.32 -11.20 4.21
C ARG A 48 0.30 -10.57 2.83
N GLY A 49 1.46 -10.14 2.32
CA GLY A 49 1.59 -9.63 0.95
C GLY A 49 1.11 -10.64 -0.10
N TRP A 50 1.56 -11.89 0.00
CA TRP A 50 1.14 -12.97 -0.90
C TRP A 50 -0.34 -13.29 -0.78
N ALA A 51 -0.90 -13.30 0.44
CA ALA A 51 -2.32 -13.53 0.65
C ALA A 51 -3.18 -12.46 -0.02
N ILE A 52 -2.81 -11.17 0.12
CA ILE A 52 -3.51 -10.06 -0.55
C ILE A 52 -3.37 -10.18 -2.06
N LEU A 53 -2.17 -10.42 -2.58
CA LEU A 53 -1.93 -10.55 -4.02
C LEU A 53 -2.73 -11.70 -4.63
N LEU A 54 -2.74 -12.87 -3.98
CA LEU A 54 -3.52 -14.02 -4.40
C LEU A 54 -5.01 -13.73 -4.37
N PHE A 55 -5.50 -13.14 -3.28
CA PHE A 55 -6.92 -12.79 -3.14
C PHE A 55 -7.37 -11.80 -4.22
N THR A 56 -6.57 -10.77 -4.50
CA THR A 56 -6.84 -9.81 -5.59
C THR A 56 -6.82 -10.49 -6.96
N THR A 57 -5.86 -11.36 -7.21
CA THR A 57 -5.75 -12.10 -8.49
C THR A 57 -6.96 -13.02 -8.69
N LEU A 58 -7.35 -13.78 -7.66
CA LEU A 58 -8.53 -14.65 -7.71
C LEU A 58 -9.83 -13.84 -7.86
N SER A 59 -9.94 -12.69 -7.19
CA SER A 59 -11.10 -11.79 -7.33
C SER A 59 -11.25 -11.29 -8.77
N PHE A 60 -10.14 -10.91 -9.41
CA PHE A 60 -10.12 -10.49 -10.80
C PHE A 60 -10.45 -11.65 -11.76
N LEU A 61 -9.91 -12.84 -11.53
CA LEU A 61 -10.24 -14.02 -12.35
C LEU A 61 -11.71 -14.44 -12.18
N ALA A 62 -12.25 -14.37 -10.96
CA ALA A 62 -13.64 -14.69 -10.68
C ALA A 62 -14.61 -13.79 -11.45
N PHE A 63 -14.24 -12.54 -11.73
CA PHE A 63 -15.04 -11.61 -12.52
C PHE A 63 -15.34 -12.11 -13.95
N PHE A 64 -14.43 -12.90 -14.53
CA PHE A 64 -14.64 -13.51 -15.86
C PHE A 64 -15.49 -14.79 -15.82
N VAL A 65 -15.63 -15.41 -14.64
CA VAL A 65 -16.45 -16.62 -14.45
C VAL A 65 -17.86 -16.22 -14.05
N ASP A 66 -17.98 -15.35 -13.05
CA ASP A 66 -19.22 -14.80 -12.54
C ASP A 66 -18.99 -13.33 -12.15
N PHE A 67 -19.66 -12.45 -12.88
CA PHE A 67 -19.53 -11.01 -12.71
C PHE A 67 -19.90 -10.54 -11.29
N LEU A 68 -20.97 -11.08 -10.70
CA LEU A 68 -21.46 -10.65 -9.40
C LEU A 68 -20.52 -11.12 -8.29
N LEU A 69 -20.04 -12.36 -8.38
CA LEU A 69 -19.04 -12.90 -7.46
C LEU A 69 -17.73 -12.11 -7.55
N GLY A 70 -17.20 -11.91 -8.75
CA GLY A 70 -15.96 -11.16 -8.96
C GLY A 70 -16.07 -9.72 -8.47
N PHE A 71 -17.18 -9.03 -8.76
CA PHE A 71 -17.42 -7.69 -8.27
C PHE A 71 -17.48 -7.63 -6.74
N THR A 72 -18.17 -8.58 -6.11
CA THR A 72 -18.26 -8.68 -4.64
C THR A 72 -16.87 -8.89 -4.02
N LEU A 73 -16.06 -9.78 -4.58
CA LEU A 73 -14.70 -10.04 -4.10
C LEU A 73 -13.77 -8.84 -4.31
N LEU A 74 -13.87 -8.13 -5.44
CA LEU A 74 -13.12 -6.90 -5.69
C LEU A 74 -13.52 -5.78 -4.72
N ALA A 75 -14.80 -5.67 -4.37
CA ALA A 75 -15.26 -4.75 -3.32
C ALA A 75 -14.66 -5.11 -1.95
N CYS A 76 -14.56 -6.41 -1.63
CA CYS A 76 -13.85 -6.87 -0.43
C CYS A 76 -12.35 -6.50 -0.46
N VAL A 77 -11.67 -6.65 -1.60
CA VAL A 77 -10.27 -6.19 -1.76
C VAL A 77 -10.15 -4.69 -1.46
N CYS A 78 -11.06 -3.87 -1.96
CA CYS A 78 -11.08 -2.44 -1.68
C CYS A 78 -11.25 -2.16 -0.19
N PHE A 79 -12.17 -2.88 0.47
CA PHE A 79 -12.39 -2.75 1.92
C PHE A 79 -11.15 -3.14 2.73
N ILE A 80 -10.52 -4.27 2.39
CA ILE A 80 -9.26 -4.72 3.02
C ILE A 80 -8.17 -3.66 2.85
N ASN A 81 -8.04 -3.08 1.66
CA ASN A 81 -7.05 -2.05 1.39
C ASN A 81 -7.29 -0.80 2.25
N ILE A 82 -8.53 -0.30 2.31
CA ILE A 82 -8.90 0.83 3.19
C ILE A 82 -8.62 0.50 4.66
N ALA A 83 -8.93 -0.72 5.11
CA ALA A 83 -8.66 -1.16 6.47
C ALA A 83 -7.14 -1.19 6.77
N SER A 84 -6.31 -1.66 5.84
CA SER A 84 -4.86 -1.62 5.95
C SER A 84 -4.32 -0.19 6.03
N ILE A 85 -4.81 0.71 5.18
CA ILE A 85 -4.42 2.13 5.19
C ILE A 85 -4.75 2.76 6.54
N ARG A 86 -5.98 2.56 7.05
CA ARG A 86 -6.40 3.07 8.37
C ARG A 86 -5.61 2.43 9.50
N GLY A 87 -5.25 1.16 9.37
CA GLY A 87 -4.39 0.44 10.31
C GLY A 87 -2.98 1.02 10.38
N ILE A 88 -2.40 1.43 9.25
CA ILE A 88 -1.09 2.10 9.23
C ILE A 88 -1.22 3.52 9.79
N ALA A 89 -2.24 4.27 9.38
CA ALA A 89 -2.47 5.65 9.80
C ALA A 89 -2.75 5.81 11.31
N SER A 90 -3.29 4.77 11.97
CA SER A 90 -3.52 4.79 13.42
C SER A 90 -2.27 4.51 14.26
N THR A 91 -1.20 3.99 13.66
CA THR A 91 0.05 3.73 14.37
C THR A 91 0.84 5.00 14.66
N ASP A 92 1.61 5.02 15.75
CA ASP A 92 2.47 6.15 16.12
C ASP A 92 3.49 6.45 15.01
N PRO A 93 3.54 7.68 14.45
CA PRO A 93 4.53 8.05 13.43
C PRO A 93 5.98 7.75 13.84
N ASN A 94 6.30 7.82 15.13
CA ASN A 94 7.65 7.69 15.69
C ASN A 94 8.01 6.24 16.13
N GLY A 95 7.12 5.28 15.89
CA GLY A 95 7.38 3.89 16.27
C GLY A 95 8.52 3.26 15.46
N GLU A 96 9.22 2.28 16.05
CA GLU A 96 10.42 1.65 15.47
C GLU A 96 10.27 1.28 13.99
N MET A 97 11.36 1.52 13.25
CA MET A 97 11.47 1.26 11.82
C MET A 97 11.25 -0.22 11.53
N TYR A 98 10.52 -0.53 10.46
CA TYR A 98 10.27 -1.90 10.02
C TYR A 98 11.48 -2.50 9.29
N GLY A 99 12.66 -2.61 9.91
CA GLY A 99 13.87 -3.16 9.29
C GLY A 99 14.50 -2.28 8.19
N SER A 100 15.70 -2.63 7.73
CA SER A 100 16.56 -1.71 6.94
C SER A 100 16.46 -1.85 5.41
N GLU A 101 16.05 -2.98 4.85
CA GLU A 101 16.11 -3.20 3.40
C GLU A 101 14.87 -3.89 2.81
N CYS A 102 14.31 -3.35 1.74
CA CYS A 102 13.23 -3.99 0.97
C CYS A 102 13.74 -5.19 0.17
N GLY A 103 12.99 -6.30 0.19
CA GLY A 103 13.34 -7.50 -0.57
C GLY A 103 13.03 -7.38 -2.07
N PRO A 104 13.56 -8.29 -2.92
CA PRO A 104 13.39 -8.22 -4.38
C PRO A 104 11.92 -8.29 -4.82
N ILE A 105 11.08 -9.05 -4.10
CA ILE A 105 9.65 -9.20 -4.38
C ILE A 105 8.92 -7.84 -4.31
N PHE A 106 9.28 -7.00 -3.32
CA PHE A 106 8.72 -5.66 -3.21
C PHE A 106 9.01 -4.85 -4.47
N TYR A 107 10.27 -4.83 -4.93
CA TYR A 107 10.66 -4.07 -6.12
C TYR A 107 9.96 -4.59 -7.39
N SER A 108 9.85 -5.91 -7.55
CA SER A 108 9.14 -6.51 -8.68
C SER A 108 7.69 -6.08 -8.73
N ILE A 109 6.97 -6.12 -7.60
CA ILE A 109 5.55 -5.74 -7.53
C ILE A 109 5.38 -4.23 -7.65
N HIS A 110 6.26 -3.45 -7.02
CA HIS A 110 6.21 -1.99 -7.05
C HIS A 110 6.34 -1.44 -8.47
N MET A 111 7.12 -2.09 -9.34
CA MET A 111 7.27 -1.67 -10.73
C MET A 111 6.08 -1.98 -11.64
N ILE A 112 5.17 -2.88 -11.24
CA ILE A 112 4.08 -3.37 -12.10
C ILE A 112 2.91 -2.38 -12.21
N SER A 113 2.59 -1.64 -11.14
CA SER A 113 1.43 -0.74 -11.15
C SER A 113 1.82 0.72 -10.98
N ARG A 114 1.45 1.57 -11.94
CA ARG A 114 1.55 3.03 -11.84
C ARG A 114 0.22 3.70 -11.43
N PHE A 115 -0.81 2.91 -11.16
CA PHE A 115 -2.16 3.41 -10.94
C PHE A 115 -2.52 3.33 -9.46
N SER A 116 -2.97 4.45 -8.89
CA SER A 116 -3.54 4.53 -7.54
C SER A 116 -4.96 5.07 -7.62
N LEU A 117 -5.90 4.37 -7.01
CA LEU A 117 -7.29 4.83 -6.89
C LEU A 117 -7.49 5.83 -5.74
N LEU A 118 -6.56 5.92 -4.78
CA LEU A 118 -6.72 6.65 -3.51
C LEU A 118 -5.77 7.83 -3.37
N TRP A 119 -5.29 8.34 -4.50
CA TRP A 119 -4.25 9.35 -4.61
C TRP A 119 -4.43 10.60 -3.73
N ASP A 120 -5.58 11.29 -3.81
CA ASP A 120 -5.82 12.55 -3.08
C ASP A 120 -6.40 12.32 -1.68
N THR A 121 -6.48 11.07 -1.22
CA THR A 121 -7.19 10.76 0.02
C THR A 121 -6.24 10.78 1.20
N ASN A 122 -6.40 11.78 2.06
CA ASN A 122 -5.67 11.86 3.31
C ASN A 122 -6.42 11.10 4.42
N PHE A 123 -5.99 9.87 4.70
CA PHE A 123 -6.51 9.07 5.82
C PHE A 123 -5.76 9.33 7.14
N TRP A 124 -4.72 10.17 7.13
CA TRP A 124 -3.91 10.56 8.28
C TRP A 124 -4.41 11.90 8.86
N GLU A 125 -5.73 12.04 9.00
CA GLU A 125 -6.30 13.26 9.58
C GLU A 125 -5.87 13.42 11.05
N GLY A 126 -5.01 14.41 11.30
CA GLY A 126 -4.74 14.93 12.66
C GLY A 126 -3.37 14.62 13.26
N LYS A 127 -2.48 13.90 12.58
CA LYS A 127 -1.09 13.70 13.06
C LYS A 127 -0.12 14.06 11.94
N LYS A 128 0.74 15.04 12.20
CA LYS A 128 1.76 15.51 11.24
C LYS A 128 2.74 14.38 10.93
N PRO A 129 2.98 14.02 9.67
CA PRO A 129 4.07 13.12 9.29
C PRO A 129 5.38 13.92 9.18
N THR A 130 5.88 14.43 10.31
CA THR A 130 7.17 15.12 10.47
C THR A 130 7.51 14.94 11.95
N ASP A 131 8.55 14.23 12.38
CA ASP A 131 9.96 14.33 12.01
C ASP A 131 10.70 13.01 12.31
N SER A 132 11.42 12.46 11.31
CA SER A 132 12.75 11.82 11.37
C SER A 132 12.97 10.90 10.17
#